data_AF-A0A7J8LQ88-F1
#
_entry.id   AF-A0A7J8LQ88-F1
#
_cell.length_a   1.000
_cell.length_b   1.000
_cell.length_c   1.000
_cell.angle_alpha   90.00
_cell.angle_beta   90.00
_cell.angle_gamma   90.00
#
_symmetry.space_group_name_H-M   'P 1'
#
loop_
_entity.id
_entity.type
_entity.pdbx_description
1 polymer ?
#
loop_
_entity_poly.entity_id
_entity_poly.type
_entity_poly.pdbx_seq_one_letter_code
_entity_poly.pdbx_strand_id
1 'polypeptide(L)'
;MSLFLSGKLVRRRHGQEYGALEVKNHLERLIFKDIVSTVSIIFSPQMSSENRFSPWVCHFHVFKDIVKRRRLTVHSIIDALHMHCTNAKRLWKINLPDMQVTSKACSIIDMENEDDTFCITVTIVECKTSRIELDVIQDMVIPSLLEAVVKGFPEIKKVEILWNEDFRVPNSHKPAPGELYLRVSVSGDFGITKLWSVLMNDCLQLMDIIDWTRSHPDNINQFCLAFGIDAGWRFFLNNMKSAISDTGKSILNEHLHLAANCLSATGEFVGLNSKGLKQQREHAFVSSPFMQACFSNPSACFVKAAKTGVADNLQGTIDLLAWGRVPRIGTGGQFDIIYSMKDYPVHEVHFDAYSTDSLVLNLVKDEELAEPVDVYKLLGDSINSKKQDIEFEVPKVFNSTSEKHSSPFKGALRDSVFDEWKKIETKTRSLLRGRLTLNDVQRLERNLKNILRKYPIDHRVSEADWDTLMMALYFHPHRVEKIGSGAKEIKVGHHPDHADSRCFFLVRTDETTVDFSYRKCVVGALEIIAPCRAQSYKSKWLHGSL
;
A
#
# COMPACT_ATOMS: atom_id res chain seq x y z
N MET A 1 -13.33 -4.85 4.58
CA MET A 1 -14.01 -5.59 3.51
C MET A 1 -15.30 -6.11 4.07
N SER A 2 -16.32 -6.26 3.24
CA SER A 2 -17.64 -6.75 3.64
C SER A 2 -17.88 -8.11 2.99
N LEU A 3 -18.04 -9.15 3.81
CA LEU A 3 -18.32 -10.51 3.38
C LEU A 3 -19.76 -10.89 3.75
N PHE A 4 -20.54 -11.27 2.76
CA PHE A 4 -21.91 -11.72 2.92
C PHE A 4 -21.98 -13.24 2.93
N LEU A 5 -22.95 -13.77 3.66
CA LEU A 5 -23.15 -15.21 3.79
C LEU A 5 -24.08 -15.74 2.69
N SER A 6 -23.81 -16.96 2.26
CA SER A 6 -24.59 -17.66 1.24
C SER A 6 -26.02 -17.94 1.71
N GLY A 7 -27.01 -17.65 0.84
CA GLY A 7 -28.42 -17.95 1.10
C GLY A 7 -28.72 -19.44 1.30
N LYS A 8 -27.79 -20.35 0.92
CA LYS A 8 -27.90 -21.80 1.20
C LYS A 8 -27.95 -22.09 2.70
N LEU A 9 -27.34 -21.24 3.54
CA LEU A 9 -27.24 -21.42 4.98
C LEU A 9 -28.57 -21.19 5.72
N VAL A 10 -29.48 -20.40 5.13
CA VAL A 10 -30.81 -20.11 5.70
C VAL A 10 -31.66 -21.38 5.86
N ARG A 11 -31.39 -22.41 5.05
CA ARG A 11 -32.11 -23.70 5.10
C ARG A 11 -31.75 -24.55 6.33
N ARG A 12 -30.64 -24.24 7.01
CA ARG A 12 -30.17 -24.97 8.20
C ARG A 12 -30.50 -24.16 9.46
N ARG A 13 -30.93 -24.85 10.54
CA ARG A 13 -31.12 -24.19 11.84
C ARG A 13 -29.80 -23.55 12.28
N HIS A 14 -29.84 -22.26 12.60
CA HIS A 14 -28.67 -21.45 12.97
C HIS A 14 -27.52 -21.47 11.95
N GLY A 15 -27.82 -21.76 10.67
CA GLY A 15 -26.79 -21.92 9.64
C GLY A 15 -26.00 -20.65 9.37
N GLN A 16 -26.62 -19.48 9.49
CA GLN A 16 -25.95 -18.19 9.30
C GLN A 16 -25.00 -17.88 10.45
N GLU A 17 -25.39 -18.16 11.70
CA GLU A 17 -24.58 -17.92 12.89
C GLU A 17 -23.35 -18.83 12.93
N TYR A 18 -23.54 -20.13 12.67
CA TYR A 18 -22.42 -21.07 12.57
C TYR A 18 -21.51 -20.78 11.38
N GLY A 19 -22.07 -20.41 10.23
CA GLY A 19 -21.30 -20.00 9.05
C GLY A 19 -20.48 -18.73 9.32
N ALA A 20 -21.07 -17.72 9.97
CA ALA A 20 -20.35 -16.52 10.36
C ALA A 20 -19.18 -16.83 11.31
N LEU A 21 -19.42 -17.68 12.31
CA LEU A 21 -18.38 -18.07 13.26
C LEU A 21 -17.25 -18.86 12.58
N GLU A 22 -17.58 -19.70 11.61
CA GLU A 22 -16.61 -20.47 10.83
C GLU A 22 -15.73 -19.56 9.97
N VAL A 23 -16.34 -18.63 9.21
CA VAL A 23 -15.60 -17.64 8.41
C VAL A 23 -14.72 -16.77 9.31
N LYS A 24 -15.26 -16.30 10.44
CA LYS A 24 -14.48 -15.53 11.43
C LYS A 24 -13.27 -16.31 11.93
N ASN A 25 -13.46 -17.57 12.33
CA ASN A 25 -12.38 -18.41 12.85
C ASN A 25 -11.32 -18.77 11.81
N HIS A 26 -11.67 -18.78 10.52
CA HIS A 26 -10.74 -19.02 9.42
C HIS A 26 -9.92 -17.78 9.07
N LEU A 27 -10.56 -16.61 9.03
CA LEU A 27 -9.94 -15.37 8.56
C LEU A 27 -9.17 -14.61 9.65
N GLU A 28 -9.72 -14.54 10.87
CA GLU A 28 -9.19 -13.69 11.93
C GLU A 28 -7.82 -14.17 12.41
N ARG A 29 -6.83 -13.27 12.35
CA ARG A 29 -5.47 -13.55 12.80
C ARG A 29 -5.44 -13.90 14.28
N LEU A 30 -4.83 -15.03 14.60
CA LEU A 30 -4.52 -15.44 15.95
C LEU A 30 -3.01 -15.56 16.11
N ILE A 31 -2.44 -14.72 16.98
CA ILE A 31 -1.01 -14.70 17.28
C ILE A 31 -0.74 -15.67 18.44
N PHE A 32 0.44 -16.29 18.47
CA PHE A 32 0.80 -17.25 19.52
C PHE A 32 0.74 -16.63 20.92
N LYS A 33 1.14 -15.37 21.05
CA LYS A 33 0.97 -14.56 22.27
C LYS A 33 -0.47 -14.55 22.81
N ASP A 34 -1.48 -14.58 21.95
CA ASP A 34 -2.89 -14.48 22.36
C ASP A 34 -3.43 -15.77 22.99
N ILE A 35 -2.71 -16.90 22.81
CA ILE A 35 -3.10 -18.21 23.35
C ILE A 35 -2.20 -18.68 24.49
N VAL A 36 -1.03 -18.06 24.66
CA VAL A 36 -0.04 -18.41 25.69
C VAL A 36 -0.39 -17.70 27.00
N SER A 37 -0.44 -18.46 28.09
CA SER A 37 -0.65 -17.95 29.45
C SER A 37 0.67 -17.53 30.09
N THR A 38 1.64 -18.43 30.13
CA THR A 38 2.95 -18.23 30.77
C THR A 38 4.06 -18.77 29.90
N VAL A 39 5.22 -18.09 29.96
CA VAL A 39 6.46 -18.51 29.31
C VAL A 39 7.52 -18.68 30.37
N SER A 40 8.20 -19.82 30.39
CA SER A 40 9.31 -20.10 31.28
C SER A 40 10.49 -20.70 30.52
N ILE A 41 11.70 -20.46 31.03
CA ILE A 41 12.93 -21.07 30.52
C ILE A 41 13.47 -21.98 31.61
N ILE A 42 13.72 -23.24 31.28
CA ILE A 42 14.11 -24.26 32.24
C ILE A 42 15.40 -24.92 31.78
N PHE A 43 16.31 -25.10 32.72
CA PHE A 43 17.55 -25.82 32.50
C PHE A 43 17.32 -27.33 32.66
N SER A 44 17.46 -28.09 31.58
CA SER A 44 17.32 -29.55 31.56
C SER A 44 18.64 -30.22 31.15
N PRO A 45 19.43 -30.72 32.12
CA PRO A 45 20.75 -31.29 31.85
C PRO A 45 20.71 -32.67 31.16
N GLN A 46 19.58 -33.37 31.19
CA GLN A 46 19.45 -34.76 30.71
C GLN A 46 19.52 -34.94 29.17
N MET A 47 19.39 -33.86 28.39
CA MET A 47 19.41 -33.93 26.92
C MET A 47 20.83 -33.85 26.32
N SER A 48 21.86 -33.71 27.17
CA SER A 48 23.23 -33.33 26.76
C SER A 48 24.18 -34.50 26.45
N SER A 49 23.87 -35.73 26.87
CA SER A 49 24.82 -36.84 26.73
C SER A 49 24.79 -37.53 25.36
N GLU A 50 23.71 -37.42 24.59
CA GLU A 50 23.59 -38.06 23.26
C GLU A 50 23.09 -37.14 22.13
N ASN A 51 22.49 -35.98 22.42
CA ASN A 51 21.87 -35.14 21.40
C ASN A 51 22.44 -33.70 21.33
N ARG A 52 22.45 -33.13 20.12
CA ARG A 52 22.98 -31.78 19.79
C ARG A 52 22.09 -30.62 20.30
N PHE A 53 21.44 -30.74 21.44
CA PHE A 53 20.51 -29.72 21.95
C PHE A 53 21.10 -28.89 23.09
N SER A 54 20.71 -27.62 23.13
CA SER A 54 20.95 -26.71 24.24
C SER A 54 20.29 -27.26 25.52
N PRO A 55 20.92 -27.10 26.68
CA PRO A 55 20.32 -27.48 27.96
C PRO A 55 19.16 -26.57 28.35
N TRP A 56 19.02 -25.39 27.73
CA TRP A 56 17.90 -24.49 27.94
C TRP A 56 16.69 -24.90 27.09
N VAL A 57 15.56 -25.11 27.75
CA VAL A 57 14.27 -25.45 27.13
C VAL A 57 13.27 -24.34 27.42
N CYS A 58 12.61 -23.83 26.39
CA CYS A 58 11.51 -22.88 26.55
C CYS A 58 10.19 -23.64 26.70
N HIS A 59 9.40 -23.27 27.70
CA HIS A 59 8.09 -23.81 27.97
C HIS A 59 7.05 -22.72 27.75
N PHE A 60 6.08 -22.99 26.89
CA PHE A 60 4.94 -22.13 26.61
C PHE A 60 3.68 -22.86 27.07
N HIS A 61 3.04 -22.35 28.12
CA HIS A 61 1.77 -22.89 28.59
C HIS A 61 0.64 -22.23 27.80
N VAL A 62 -0.24 -23.04 27.22
CA VAL A 62 -1.29 -22.60 26.30
C VAL A 62 -2.66 -22.92 26.88
N PHE A 63 -3.60 -21.98 26.82
CA PHE A 63 -4.96 -22.17 27.31
C PHE A 63 -5.74 -23.16 26.41
N LYS A 64 -6.15 -24.30 26.97
CA LYS A 64 -6.95 -25.33 26.26
C LYS A 64 -8.27 -24.77 25.74
N ASP A 65 -8.91 -23.88 26.49
CA ASP A 65 -10.20 -23.30 26.11
C ASP A 65 -10.15 -22.41 24.88
N ILE A 66 -9.08 -21.63 24.71
CA ILE A 66 -8.92 -20.77 23.53
C ILE A 66 -8.65 -21.65 22.30
N VAL A 67 -7.81 -22.69 22.47
CA VAL A 67 -7.49 -23.66 21.42
C VAL A 67 -8.74 -24.44 20.97
N LYS A 68 -9.57 -24.91 21.91
CA LYS A 68 -10.86 -25.57 21.61
C LYS A 68 -11.82 -24.62 20.89
N ARG A 69 -12.03 -23.40 21.41
CA ARG A 69 -12.94 -22.41 20.80
C ARG A 69 -12.53 -22.02 19.39
N ARG A 70 -11.23 -21.93 19.12
CA ARG A 70 -10.67 -21.61 17.80
C ARG A 70 -10.48 -22.82 16.89
N ARG A 71 -10.91 -24.03 17.30
CA ARG A 71 -10.74 -25.29 16.57
C ARG A 71 -9.29 -25.49 16.10
N LEU A 72 -8.36 -25.35 17.04
CA LEU A 72 -6.94 -25.57 16.82
C LEU A 72 -6.54 -26.92 17.39
N THR A 73 -5.61 -27.60 16.72
CA THR A 73 -4.98 -28.81 17.23
C THR A 73 -3.56 -28.49 17.68
N VAL A 74 -3.03 -29.27 18.63
CA VAL A 74 -1.64 -29.10 19.08
C VAL A 74 -0.66 -29.19 17.90
N HIS A 75 -0.91 -30.12 16.99
CA HIS A 75 -0.14 -30.29 15.75
C HIS A 75 -0.16 -29.02 14.88
N SER A 76 -1.34 -28.40 14.66
CA SER A 76 -1.41 -27.16 13.86
C SER A 76 -0.62 -26.01 14.47
N ILE A 77 -0.52 -25.94 15.80
CA ILE A 77 0.25 -24.90 16.48
C ILE A 77 1.75 -25.17 16.29
N ILE A 78 2.18 -26.43 16.45
CA ILE A 78 3.56 -26.87 16.23
C ILE A 78 3.99 -26.59 14.79
N ASP A 79 3.16 -26.95 13.81
CA ASP A 79 3.42 -26.74 12.39
C ASP A 79 3.52 -25.24 12.06
N ALA A 80 2.63 -24.42 12.63
CA ALA A 80 2.67 -22.96 12.44
C ALA A 80 3.96 -22.34 13.03
N LEU A 81 4.41 -22.80 14.20
CA LEU A 81 5.67 -22.35 14.80
C LEU A 81 6.88 -22.79 13.97
N HIS A 82 6.89 -24.03 13.46
CA HIS A 82 7.93 -24.49 12.55
C HIS A 82 7.98 -23.70 11.25
N MET A 83 6.82 -23.43 10.65
CA MET A 83 6.69 -22.58 9.46
C MET A 83 7.15 -21.15 9.73
N HIS A 84 6.83 -20.58 10.89
CA HIS A 84 7.30 -19.26 11.28
C HIS A 84 8.83 -19.23 11.42
N CYS A 85 9.43 -20.21 12.10
CA CYS A 85 10.88 -20.30 12.27
C CYS A 85 11.64 -20.48 10.94
N THR A 86 11.11 -21.28 10.02
CA THR A 86 11.71 -21.46 8.68
C THR A 86 11.58 -20.20 7.82
N ASN A 87 10.42 -19.54 7.85
CA ASN A 87 10.21 -18.28 7.14
C ASN A 87 11.05 -17.13 7.72
N ALA A 88 11.19 -17.04 9.05
CA ALA A 88 12.02 -16.03 9.70
C ALA A 88 13.49 -16.14 9.28
N LYS A 89 14.02 -17.36 9.14
CA LYS A 89 15.37 -17.61 8.60
C LYS A 89 15.52 -17.11 7.17
N ARG A 90 14.52 -17.39 6.31
CA ARG A 90 14.55 -17.05 4.88
C ARG A 90 14.34 -15.56 4.60
N LEU A 91 13.37 -14.94 5.25
CA LEU A 91 12.91 -13.57 4.94
C LEU A 91 13.77 -12.51 5.65
N TRP A 92 14.23 -12.79 6.87
CA TRP A 92 14.83 -11.75 7.71
C TRP A 92 16.36 -11.84 7.79
N LYS A 93 17.00 -12.87 7.19
CA LYS A 93 18.44 -13.16 7.35
C LYS A 93 18.90 -13.10 8.82
N ILE A 94 17.98 -13.37 9.75
CA ILE A 94 18.27 -13.43 11.18
C ILE A 94 18.81 -14.83 11.45
N ASN A 95 19.97 -14.93 12.10
CA ASN A 95 20.56 -16.18 12.58
C ASN A 95 19.73 -16.74 13.75
N LEU A 96 18.50 -17.18 13.48
CA LEU A 96 17.74 -17.97 14.44
C LEU A 96 18.34 -19.38 14.46
N PRO A 97 18.61 -19.94 15.65
CA PRO A 97 19.12 -21.29 15.73
C PRO A 97 18.08 -22.31 15.23
N ASP A 98 18.53 -23.53 14.91
CA ASP A 98 17.62 -24.63 14.64
C ASP A 98 16.86 -24.97 15.92
N MET A 99 15.57 -25.24 15.81
CA MET A 99 14.68 -25.45 16.95
C MET A 99 13.78 -26.64 16.68
N GLN A 100 13.52 -27.41 17.72
CA GLN A 100 12.55 -28.48 17.71
C GLN A 100 11.39 -28.07 18.63
N VAL A 101 10.18 -28.05 18.08
CA VAL A 101 8.96 -27.74 18.82
C VAL A 101 8.25 -29.07 19.11
N THR A 102 8.01 -29.37 20.38
CA THR A 102 7.29 -30.57 20.79
C THR A 102 6.28 -30.25 21.88
N SER A 103 5.19 -31.02 21.98
CA SER A 103 4.30 -30.94 23.13
C SER A 103 4.61 -32.11 24.06
N LYS A 104 4.96 -31.79 25.31
CA LYS A 104 5.17 -32.76 26.39
C LYS A 104 4.39 -32.29 27.61
N ALA A 105 3.92 -33.22 28.43
CA ALA A 105 3.37 -32.88 29.73
C ALA A 105 4.48 -32.27 30.59
N CYS A 106 4.26 -31.06 31.12
CA CYS A 106 5.22 -30.34 31.94
C CYS A 106 4.71 -30.32 33.37
N SER A 107 5.45 -30.94 34.30
CA SER A 107 5.10 -31.06 35.72
C SER A 107 5.49 -29.83 36.56
N ILE A 108 5.56 -28.66 35.95
CA ILE A 108 6.31 -27.50 36.50
C ILE A 108 5.41 -26.45 37.16
N ILE A 109 4.09 -26.60 37.10
CA ILE A 109 3.21 -25.70 37.85
C ILE A 109 2.08 -26.50 38.50
N ASP A 110 2.16 -26.64 39.83
CA ASP A 110 1.02 -26.84 40.73
C ASP A 110 0.14 -25.57 40.65
N MET A 111 -0.44 -25.29 39.48
CA MET A 111 -1.59 -24.38 39.41
C MET A 111 -2.78 -25.18 39.92
N GLU A 112 -3.63 -24.56 40.74
CA GLU A 112 -4.89 -25.12 41.26
C GLU A 112 -5.88 -25.63 40.17
N ASN A 113 -5.53 -25.50 38.87
CA ASN A 113 -6.27 -25.98 37.69
C ASN A 113 -5.32 -26.66 36.67
N GLU A 114 -4.76 -27.83 36.98
CA GLU A 114 -3.93 -28.61 36.03
C GLU A 114 -4.65 -28.95 34.71
N ASP A 115 -5.98 -28.92 34.69
CA ASP A 115 -6.79 -29.37 33.57
C ASP A 115 -6.96 -28.36 32.43
N ASP A 116 -6.62 -27.08 32.62
CA ASP A 116 -6.98 -26.00 31.67
C ASP A 116 -5.86 -25.54 30.74
N THR A 117 -4.63 -25.98 30.96
CA THR A 117 -3.49 -25.64 30.09
C THR A 117 -2.74 -26.87 29.58
N PHE A 118 -2.04 -26.74 28.46
CA PHE A 118 -1.05 -27.71 28.00
C PHE A 118 0.24 -27.02 27.61
N CYS A 119 1.34 -27.76 27.62
CA CYS A 119 2.69 -27.22 27.45
C CYS A 119 3.23 -27.50 26.05
N ILE A 120 3.73 -26.45 25.39
CA ILE A 120 4.54 -26.53 24.18
C ILE A 120 5.98 -26.23 24.59
N THR A 121 6.86 -27.17 24.31
CA THR A 121 8.29 -27.07 24.60
C THR A 121 9.06 -26.78 23.32
N VAL A 122 9.95 -25.80 23.36
CA VAL A 122 10.86 -25.47 22.27
C VAL A 122 12.28 -25.72 22.76
N THR A 123 12.94 -26.70 22.16
CA THR A 123 14.34 -27.00 22.39
C THR A 123 15.16 -26.42 21.25
N ILE A 124 16.31 -25.84 21.60
CA ILE A 124 17.20 -25.22 20.62
C ILE A 124 18.31 -26.20 20.28
N VAL A 125 18.59 -26.40 19.00
CA VAL A 125 19.69 -27.23 18.50
C VAL A 125 20.97 -26.38 18.53
N GLU A 126 21.99 -26.87 19.23
CA GLU A 126 23.31 -26.25 19.26
C GLU A 126 24.14 -26.66 18.04
N CYS A 127 24.83 -25.67 17.45
CA CYS A 127 25.83 -25.92 16.42
C CYS A 127 27.22 -26.04 17.08
N LYS A 128 28.09 -26.91 16.54
CA LYS A 128 29.39 -27.27 17.15
C LYS A 128 30.36 -26.09 17.40
N THR A 129 30.09 -24.92 16.84
CA THR A 129 30.98 -23.76 16.82
C THR A 129 30.59 -22.63 17.79
N SER A 130 29.42 -22.67 18.43
CA SER A 130 29.00 -21.65 19.42
C SER A 130 27.88 -22.15 20.34
N ARG A 131 28.05 -22.01 21.67
CA ARG A 131 26.97 -22.18 22.64
C ARG A 131 26.01 -21.00 22.55
N ILE A 132 24.72 -21.27 22.69
CA ILE A 132 23.69 -20.22 22.62
C ILE A 132 23.49 -19.66 24.04
N GLU A 133 23.76 -18.37 24.20
CA GLU A 133 23.59 -17.66 25.47
C GLU A 133 22.10 -17.50 25.81
N LEU A 134 21.78 -17.53 27.11
CA LEU A 134 20.40 -17.38 27.61
C LEU A 134 19.74 -16.08 27.13
N ASP A 135 20.52 -15.00 27.01
CA ASP A 135 20.06 -13.69 26.54
C ASP A 135 19.52 -13.76 25.10
N VAL A 136 20.09 -14.63 24.24
CA VAL A 136 19.58 -14.85 22.88
C VAL A 136 18.19 -15.49 22.92
N ILE A 137 17.97 -16.41 23.86
CA ILE A 137 16.69 -17.10 24.03
C ILE A 137 15.63 -16.10 24.51
N GLN A 138 15.98 -15.32 25.54
CA GLN A 138 15.09 -14.34 26.17
C GLN A 138 14.74 -13.18 25.24
N ASP A 139 15.72 -12.59 24.57
CA ASP A 139 15.53 -11.33 23.84
C ASP A 139 15.18 -11.53 22.36
N MET A 140 15.40 -12.72 21.82
CA MET A 140 15.22 -12.99 20.38
C MET A 140 14.28 -14.15 20.10
N VAL A 141 14.51 -15.32 20.70
CA VAL A 141 13.72 -16.53 20.39
C VAL A 141 12.29 -16.40 20.92
N ILE A 142 12.12 -16.07 22.20
CA ILE A 142 10.78 -15.95 22.81
C ILE A 142 9.93 -14.87 22.13
N PRO A 143 10.40 -13.61 21.96
CA PRO A 143 9.62 -12.59 21.28
C PRO A 143 9.26 -12.97 19.84
N SER A 144 10.19 -13.59 19.11
CA SER A 144 9.93 -14.05 17.75
C SER A 144 8.86 -15.14 17.69
N LEU A 145 8.88 -16.11 18.61
CA LEU A 145 7.87 -17.17 18.65
C LEU A 145 6.51 -16.64 19.07
N LEU A 146 6.47 -15.71 20.03
CA LEU A 146 5.23 -15.07 20.47
C LEU A 146 4.56 -14.25 19.37
N GLU A 147 5.33 -13.71 18.41
CA GLU A 147 4.82 -12.98 17.24
C GLU A 147 4.32 -13.91 16.10
N ALA A 148 4.47 -15.23 16.23
CA ALA A 148 4.04 -16.17 15.19
C ALA A 148 2.52 -16.18 15.00
N VAL A 149 2.07 -16.19 13.75
CA VAL A 149 0.66 -16.38 13.39
C VAL A 149 0.34 -17.87 13.41
N VAL A 150 -0.55 -18.28 14.30
CA VAL A 150 -0.94 -19.68 14.52
C VAL A 150 -2.14 -20.06 13.66
N LYS A 151 -3.04 -19.10 13.43
CA LYS A 151 -4.22 -19.27 12.58
C LYS A 151 -4.62 -17.96 11.93
N GLY A 152 -5.28 -18.03 10.78
CA GLY A 152 -5.79 -16.89 10.06
C GLY A 152 -4.72 -16.13 9.29
N PHE A 153 -5.10 -14.97 8.76
CA PHE A 153 -4.27 -14.23 7.82
C PHE A 153 -3.45 -13.19 8.57
N PRO A 154 -2.12 -13.10 8.35
CA PRO A 154 -1.28 -12.08 8.96
C PRO A 154 -1.81 -10.64 8.79
N GLU A 155 -2.51 -10.36 7.70
CA GLU A 155 -3.03 -9.05 7.35
C GLU A 155 -4.40 -8.75 7.99
N ILE A 156 -5.17 -9.78 8.38
CA ILE A 156 -6.53 -9.59 8.90
C ILE A 156 -6.50 -9.48 10.42
N LYS A 157 -6.54 -8.26 10.92
CA LYS A 157 -6.46 -8.00 12.36
C LYS A 157 -7.70 -8.45 13.11
N LYS A 158 -8.89 -8.23 12.54
CA LYS A 158 -10.17 -8.43 13.23
C LYS A 158 -11.27 -8.76 12.25
N VAL A 159 -12.16 -9.66 12.65
CA VAL A 159 -13.39 -9.95 11.92
C VAL A 159 -14.59 -9.76 12.84
N GLU A 160 -15.46 -8.81 12.48
CA GLU A 160 -16.66 -8.46 13.22
C GLU A 160 -17.87 -9.06 12.53
N ILE A 161 -18.77 -9.66 13.30
CA ILE A 161 -20.05 -10.16 12.81
C ILE A 161 -21.07 -9.08 13.13
N LEU A 162 -21.70 -8.53 12.09
CA LEU A 162 -22.62 -7.42 12.18
C LEU A 162 -23.97 -7.83 11.58
N TRP A 163 -25.02 -7.18 12.04
CA TRP A 163 -26.36 -7.31 11.51
C TRP A 163 -26.62 -6.14 10.56
N ASN A 164 -27.07 -6.44 9.34
CA ASN A 164 -27.52 -5.43 8.38
C ASN A 164 -29.05 -5.43 8.35
N GLU A 165 -29.66 -4.29 8.70
CA GLU A 165 -31.12 -4.13 8.69
C GLU A 165 -31.67 -3.73 7.32
N ASP A 166 -30.82 -3.41 6.34
CA ASP A 166 -31.27 -2.79 5.10
C ASP A 166 -30.82 -3.53 3.84
N PHE A 167 -31.77 -4.24 3.23
CA PHE A 167 -31.99 -4.22 1.79
C PHE A 167 -33.49 -3.99 1.55
N ARG A 168 -33.88 -2.74 1.27
CA ARG A 168 -35.14 -2.51 0.57
C ARG A 168 -34.96 -3.00 -0.87
N VAL A 169 -35.32 -4.25 -1.14
CA VAL A 169 -35.52 -4.71 -2.51
C VAL A 169 -36.62 -3.82 -3.10
N PRO A 170 -36.39 -3.07 -4.19
CA PRO A 170 -37.33 -2.07 -4.69
C PRO A 170 -38.72 -2.59 -5.09
N ASN A 171 -38.98 -3.91 -5.03
CA ASN A 171 -40.24 -4.52 -5.50
C ASN A 171 -40.82 -5.64 -4.61
N SER A 172 -40.39 -5.80 -3.35
CA SER A 172 -41.03 -6.76 -2.44
C SER A 172 -41.85 -6.06 -1.37
N HIS A 173 -43.18 -6.27 -1.37
CA HIS A 173 -44.11 -5.82 -0.30
C HIS A 173 -43.88 -6.50 1.07
N LYS A 174 -42.75 -7.18 1.27
CA LYS A 174 -42.36 -7.78 2.53
C LYS A 174 -41.05 -7.13 3.00
N PRO A 175 -40.94 -6.68 4.26
CA PRO A 175 -39.66 -6.30 4.81
C PRO A 175 -38.74 -7.54 4.72
N ALA A 176 -37.62 -7.40 4.01
CA ALA A 176 -36.61 -8.43 4.03
C ALA A 176 -36.13 -8.58 5.49
N PRO A 177 -36.07 -9.79 6.04
CA PRO A 177 -35.42 -9.98 7.33
C PRO A 177 -33.97 -9.51 7.20
N GLY A 178 -33.48 -8.76 8.18
CA GLY A 178 -32.07 -8.40 8.25
C GLY A 178 -31.17 -9.63 8.16
N GLU A 179 -29.93 -9.42 7.72
CA GLU A 179 -28.99 -10.52 7.52
C GLU A 179 -27.66 -10.27 8.24
N LEU A 180 -27.00 -11.37 8.62
CA LEU A 180 -25.65 -11.32 9.17
C LEU A 180 -24.62 -11.17 8.05
N TYR A 181 -23.69 -10.25 8.25
CA TYR A 181 -22.51 -10.10 7.39
C TYR A 181 -21.26 -9.91 8.24
N LEU A 182 -20.10 -10.15 7.65
CA LEU A 182 -18.81 -10.03 8.32
C LEU A 182 -18.05 -8.82 7.81
N ARG A 183 -17.65 -7.95 8.72
CA ARG A 183 -16.75 -6.82 8.45
C ARG A 183 -15.33 -7.21 8.82
N VAL A 184 -14.49 -7.28 7.80
CA VAL A 184 -13.07 -7.67 7.91
C VAL A 184 -12.22 -6.41 7.96
N SER A 185 -11.51 -6.24 9.08
CA SER A 185 -10.53 -5.17 9.28
C SER A 185 -9.13 -5.66 8.93
N VAL A 186 -8.53 -5.03 7.93
CA VAL A 186 -7.18 -5.34 7.44
C VAL A 186 -6.19 -4.36 8.06
N SER A 187 -5.02 -4.85 8.48
CA SER A 187 -3.90 -4.06 8.99
C SER A 187 -2.67 -4.21 8.09
N GLY A 188 -2.03 -3.08 7.78
CA GLY A 188 -0.79 -2.99 7.01
C GLY A 188 -1.00 -2.58 5.56
N ASP A 189 0.00 -1.92 4.97
CA ASP A 189 0.01 -1.49 3.56
C ASP A 189 0.67 -2.52 2.63
N PHE A 190 0.57 -3.81 2.97
CA PHE A 190 1.00 -4.85 2.05
C PHE A 190 0.13 -4.81 0.81
N GLY A 191 0.75 -4.52 -0.34
CA GLY A 191 0.19 -4.46 -1.70
C GLY A 191 -1.30 -4.80 -1.79
N ILE A 192 -2.14 -3.88 -1.30
CA ILE A 192 -3.56 -4.12 -1.02
C ILE A 192 -4.25 -4.65 -2.29
N THR A 193 -3.69 -4.31 -3.45
CA THR A 193 -4.07 -4.75 -4.81
C THR A 193 -4.23 -6.25 -5.00
N LYS A 194 -3.62 -7.12 -4.18
CA LYS A 194 -3.77 -8.58 -4.31
C LYS A 194 -4.53 -9.26 -3.17
N LEU A 195 -4.84 -8.53 -2.10
CA LEU A 195 -5.42 -9.14 -0.90
C LEU A 195 -6.76 -9.82 -1.18
N TRP A 196 -7.61 -9.22 -2.02
CA TRP A 196 -8.88 -9.81 -2.41
C TRP A 196 -8.72 -11.16 -3.13
N SER A 197 -7.79 -11.23 -4.08
CA SER A 197 -7.51 -12.47 -4.82
C SER A 197 -6.89 -13.56 -3.94
N VAL A 198 -5.99 -13.18 -3.02
CA VAL A 198 -5.39 -14.11 -2.06
C VAL A 198 -6.45 -14.66 -1.10
N LEU A 199 -7.30 -13.78 -0.58
CA LEU A 199 -8.41 -14.15 0.30
C LEU A 199 -9.41 -15.10 -0.40
N MET A 200 -9.74 -14.85 -1.67
CA MET A 200 -10.60 -15.77 -2.45
C MET A 200 -9.96 -17.17 -2.58
N ASN A 201 -8.65 -17.23 -2.89
CA ASN A 201 -7.95 -18.50 -3.05
C ASN A 201 -7.83 -19.28 -1.73
N ASP A 202 -7.54 -18.60 -0.62
CA ASP A 202 -7.39 -19.27 0.68
C ASP A 202 -8.75 -19.62 1.33
N CYS A 203 -9.84 -19.00 0.86
CA CYS A 203 -11.20 -19.34 1.25
C CYS A 203 -11.86 -20.38 0.32
N LEU A 204 -11.09 -21.10 -0.51
CA LEU A 204 -11.62 -22.19 -1.35
C LEU A 204 -12.41 -23.23 -0.56
N GLN A 205 -12.00 -23.51 0.69
CA GLN A 205 -12.69 -24.44 1.60
C GLN A 205 -14.05 -23.89 2.10
N LEU A 206 -14.23 -22.57 2.08
CA LEU A 206 -15.43 -21.87 2.56
C LEU A 206 -16.26 -21.26 1.43
N MET A 207 -15.99 -21.64 0.17
CA MET A 207 -16.65 -21.07 -1.01
C MET A 207 -18.16 -21.17 -0.99
N ASP A 208 -18.70 -22.25 -0.41
CA ASP A 208 -20.14 -22.46 -0.31
C ASP A 208 -20.81 -21.67 0.81
N ILE A 209 -20.03 -21.19 1.79
CA ILE A 209 -20.49 -20.45 2.97
C ILE A 209 -20.55 -18.96 2.68
N ILE A 210 -19.58 -18.43 1.93
CA ILE A 210 -19.49 -17.01 1.58
C ILE A 210 -20.20 -16.77 0.23
N ASP A 211 -21.04 -15.74 0.18
CA ASP A 211 -21.60 -15.24 -1.08
C ASP A 211 -20.62 -14.28 -1.76
N TRP A 212 -19.79 -14.81 -2.66
CA TRP A 212 -18.81 -14.01 -3.41
C TRP A 212 -19.41 -13.08 -4.46
N THR A 213 -20.68 -13.26 -4.81
CA THR A 213 -21.36 -12.35 -5.76
C THR A 213 -21.72 -11.03 -5.07
N ARG A 214 -21.96 -11.07 -3.77
CA ARG A 214 -22.34 -9.91 -2.95
C ARG A 214 -21.17 -9.39 -2.10
N SER A 215 -20.19 -10.23 -1.79
CA SER A 215 -19.02 -9.86 -0.99
C SER A 215 -18.06 -8.97 -1.78
N HIS A 216 -17.48 -7.96 -1.13
CA HIS A 216 -16.60 -7.02 -1.80
C HIS A 216 -15.57 -6.34 -0.86
N PRO A 217 -14.47 -5.81 -1.42
CA PRO A 217 -13.63 -4.84 -0.73
C PRO A 217 -14.39 -3.54 -0.47
N ASP A 218 -14.16 -2.89 0.68
CA ASP A 218 -14.82 -1.60 0.97
C ASP A 218 -14.07 -0.42 0.34
N ASN A 219 -12.78 -0.61 0.01
CA ASN A 219 -11.97 0.42 -0.63
C ASN A 219 -12.29 0.45 -2.14
N ILE A 220 -12.68 1.63 -2.64
CA ILE A 220 -13.08 1.82 -4.05
C ILE A 220 -12.00 1.37 -5.05
N ASN A 221 -10.72 1.63 -4.77
CA ASN A 221 -9.64 1.23 -5.67
C ASN A 221 -9.51 -0.29 -5.73
N GLN A 222 -9.64 -0.97 -4.59
CA GLN A 222 -9.63 -2.43 -4.52
C GLN A 222 -10.86 -3.04 -5.18
N PHE A 223 -12.01 -2.40 -5.00
CA PHE A 223 -13.24 -2.80 -5.66
C PHE A 223 -13.09 -2.71 -7.20
N CYS A 224 -12.56 -1.60 -7.71
CA CYS A 224 -12.33 -1.41 -9.15
C CYS A 224 -11.32 -2.42 -9.71
N LEU A 225 -10.26 -2.75 -8.96
CA LEU A 225 -9.30 -3.78 -9.36
C LEU A 225 -9.93 -5.18 -9.42
N ALA A 226 -10.88 -5.48 -8.53
CA ALA A 226 -11.55 -6.77 -8.46
C ALA A 226 -12.67 -6.93 -9.49
N PHE A 227 -13.47 -5.88 -9.71
CA PHE A 227 -14.74 -5.96 -10.46
C PHE A 227 -14.83 -5.01 -11.66
N GLY A 228 -13.83 -4.15 -11.87
CA GLY A 228 -13.80 -3.16 -12.95
C GLY A 228 -14.36 -1.79 -12.56
N ILE A 229 -14.10 -0.80 -13.42
CA ILE A 229 -14.41 0.62 -13.17
C ILE A 229 -15.92 0.90 -13.12
N ASP A 230 -16.72 0.25 -13.97
CA ASP A 230 -18.18 0.45 -14.02
C ASP A 230 -18.87 -0.04 -12.75
N ALA A 231 -18.45 -1.22 -12.26
CA ALA A 231 -18.94 -1.76 -10.99
C ALA A 231 -18.51 -0.86 -9.83
N GLY A 232 -17.27 -0.37 -9.85
CA GLY A 232 -16.77 0.62 -8.90
C GLY A 232 -17.58 1.92 -8.92
N TRP A 233 -17.96 2.41 -10.10
CA TRP A 233 -18.78 3.60 -10.25
C TRP A 233 -20.15 3.46 -9.56
N ARG A 234 -20.82 2.32 -9.76
CA ARG A 234 -22.09 2.03 -9.08
C ARG A 234 -21.91 1.92 -7.57
N PHE A 235 -20.87 1.22 -7.13
CA PHE A 235 -20.53 1.07 -5.71
C PHE A 235 -20.29 2.42 -5.04
N PHE A 236 -19.49 3.29 -5.67
CA PHE A 236 -19.21 4.63 -5.19
C PHE A 236 -20.49 5.49 -5.11
N LEU A 237 -21.33 5.44 -6.16
CA LEU A 237 -22.59 6.18 -6.20
C LEU A 237 -23.54 5.76 -5.07
N ASN A 238 -23.66 4.46 -4.80
CA ASN A 238 -24.49 3.93 -3.72
C ASN A 238 -23.97 4.37 -2.34
N ASN A 239 -22.65 4.30 -2.11
CA ASN A 239 -22.04 4.78 -0.87
C ASN A 239 -22.24 6.28 -0.69
N MET A 240 -22.15 7.07 -1.77
CA MET A 240 -22.39 8.51 -1.72
C MET A 240 -23.85 8.82 -1.39
N LYS A 241 -24.80 8.11 -2.01
CA LYS A 241 -26.23 8.24 -1.69
C LYS A 241 -26.52 7.92 -0.22
N SER A 242 -25.94 6.83 0.29
CA SER A 242 -26.06 6.45 1.71
C SER A 242 -25.48 7.54 2.63
N ALA A 243 -24.27 8.02 2.33
CA ALA A 243 -23.63 9.06 3.15
C ALA A 243 -24.43 10.39 3.13
N ILE A 244 -25.06 10.72 2.01
CA ILE A 244 -25.90 11.92 1.89
C ILE A 244 -27.21 11.75 2.66
N SER A 245 -27.86 10.57 2.58
CA SER A 245 -29.07 10.31 3.36
C SER A 245 -28.83 10.42 4.85
N ASP A 246 -27.63 10.03 5.33
CA ASP A 246 -27.25 10.16 6.74
C ASP A 246 -27.14 11.62 7.19
N THR A 247 -26.88 12.56 6.26
CA THR A 247 -26.88 14.00 6.56
C THR A 247 -28.28 14.64 6.57
N GLY A 248 -29.31 13.90 6.15
CA GLY A 248 -30.69 14.39 6.05
C GLY A 248 -30.93 15.40 4.92
N LYS A 249 -29.97 15.60 4.02
CA LYS A 249 -30.08 16.50 2.86
C LYS A 249 -30.43 15.71 1.60
N SER A 250 -31.27 16.28 0.74
CA SER A 250 -31.49 15.75 -0.61
C SER A 250 -30.57 16.45 -1.60
N ILE A 251 -29.83 15.66 -2.38
CA ILE A 251 -29.06 16.13 -3.53
C ILE A 251 -29.63 15.41 -4.76
N LEU A 252 -29.86 16.16 -5.84
CA LEU A 252 -30.32 15.61 -7.10
C LEU A 252 -29.33 14.56 -7.64
N ASN A 253 -29.85 13.48 -8.20
CA ASN A 253 -29.03 12.35 -8.66
C ASN A 253 -28.02 12.80 -9.72
N GLU A 254 -28.40 13.71 -10.59
CA GLU A 254 -27.59 14.25 -11.70
C GLU A 254 -26.26 14.82 -11.19
N HIS A 255 -26.24 15.47 -10.03
CA HIS A 255 -25.01 15.98 -9.41
C HIS A 255 -24.11 14.86 -8.91
N LEU A 256 -24.69 13.79 -8.36
CA LEU A 256 -23.94 12.62 -7.89
C LEU A 256 -23.33 11.86 -9.06
N HIS A 257 -24.08 11.71 -10.15
CA HIS A 257 -23.61 11.11 -11.40
C HIS A 257 -22.46 11.93 -11.98
N LEU A 258 -22.60 13.25 -12.05
CA LEU A 258 -21.55 14.14 -12.53
C LEU A 258 -20.27 14.00 -11.70
N ALA A 259 -20.39 13.99 -10.36
CA ALA A 259 -19.24 13.81 -9.48
C ALA A 259 -18.57 12.45 -9.67
N ALA A 260 -19.35 11.37 -9.73
CA ALA A 260 -18.84 10.02 -9.95
C ALA A 260 -18.15 9.88 -11.31
N ASN A 261 -18.75 10.41 -12.39
CA ASN A 261 -18.18 10.42 -13.73
C ASN A 261 -16.85 11.17 -13.77
N CYS A 262 -16.78 12.36 -13.16
CA CYS A 262 -15.53 13.12 -13.08
C CYS A 262 -14.43 12.31 -12.39
N LEU A 263 -14.74 11.68 -11.26
CA LEU A 263 -13.78 10.90 -10.49
C LEU A 263 -13.29 9.63 -11.19
N SER A 264 -14.12 9.02 -12.07
CA SER A 264 -13.80 7.76 -12.76
C SER A 264 -13.36 7.92 -14.22
N ALA A 265 -13.40 9.13 -14.79
CA ALA A 265 -13.19 9.38 -16.21
C ALA A 265 -11.83 8.90 -16.77
N THR A 266 -10.83 8.73 -15.91
CA THR A 266 -9.48 8.28 -16.30
C THR A 266 -9.34 6.76 -16.42
N GLY A 267 -10.42 6.01 -16.17
CA GLY A 267 -10.38 4.55 -16.03
C GLY A 267 -10.04 4.06 -14.62
N GLU A 268 -9.65 4.99 -13.74
CA GLU A 268 -9.44 4.76 -12.31
C GLU A 268 -10.13 5.84 -11.48
N PHE A 269 -10.43 5.55 -10.21
CA PHE A 269 -10.96 6.53 -9.27
C PHE A 269 -9.84 7.43 -8.75
N VAL A 270 -9.83 8.67 -9.21
CA VAL A 270 -8.79 9.64 -8.85
C VAL A 270 -9.40 10.81 -8.10
N GLY A 271 -8.88 11.07 -6.90
CA GLY A 271 -9.43 12.12 -6.02
C GLY A 271 -9.32 13.53 -6.61
N LEU A 272 -10.23 14.42 -6.20
CA LEU A 272 -10.25 15.85 -6.58
C LEU A 272 -9.12 16.63 -5.87
N ASN A 273 -7.89 16.34 -6.24
CA ASN A 273 -6.69 17.04 -5.78
C ASN A 273 -5.80 17.40 -6.97
N SER A 274 -4.71 18.13 -6.73
CA SER A 274 -3.81 18.60 -7.77
C SER A 274 -3.21 17.49 -8.63
N LYS A 275 -2.89 16.34 -8.02
CA LYS A 275 -2.39 15.16 -8.74
C LYS A 275 -3.49 14.55 -9.62
N GLY A 276 -4.71 14.47 -9.09
CA GLY A 276 -5.83 13.90 -9.81
C GLY A 276 -6.32 14.74 -10.97
N LEU A 277 -6.41 16.06 -10.76
CA LEU A 277 -6.73 17.00 -11.82
C LEU A 277 -5.67 16.94 -12.94
N LYS A 278 -4.39 16.84 -12.58
CA LYS A 278 -3.31 16.67 -13.56
C LYS A 278 -3.50 15.39 -14.39
N GLN A 279 -3.80 14.26 -13.74
CA GLN A 279 -4.03 12.98 -14.42
C GLN A 279 -5.25 13.02 -15.35
N GLN A 280 -6.35 13.66 -14.93
CA GLN A 280 -7.53 13.88 -15.77
C GLN A 280 -7.20 14.71 -17.01
N ARG A 281 -6.41 15.78 -16.86
CA ARG A 281 -6.01 16.65 -17.97
C ARG A 281 -5.10 15.93 -18.95
N GLU A 282 -4.15 15.15 -18.44
CA GLU A 282 -3.28 14.28 -19.24
C GLU A 282 -4.09 13.26 -20.04
N HIS A 283 -5.07 12.60 -19.41
CA HIS A 283 -5.95 11.64 -20.09
C HIS A 283 -6.85 12.31 -21.14
N ALA A 284 -7.30 13.53 -20.90
CA ALA A 284 -8.09 14.30 -21.86
C ALA A 284 -7.24 14.95 -22.97
N PHE A 285 -5.91 14.76 -22.97
CA PHE A 285 -4.97 15.44 -23.86
C PHE A 285 -5.10 16.97 -23.84
N VAL A 286 -5.52 17.53 -22.70
CA VAL A 286 -5.67 18.98 -22.51
C VAL A 286 -4.46 19.53 -21.77
N SER A 287 -3.72 20.41 -22.43
CA SER A 287 -2.67 21.20 -21.81
C SER A 287 -3.26 22.47 -21.18
N SER A 288 -3.13 22.61 -19.86
CA SER A 288 -3.53 23.82 -19.12
C SER A 288 -2.58 24.17 -17.96
N PRO A 289 -1.31 24.57 -18.25
CA PRO A 289 -0.37 25.08 -17.25
C PRO A 289 -0.95 26.13 -16.28
N PHE A 290 -1.80 27.06 -16.74
CA PHE A 290 -2.36 28.10 -15.87
C PHE A 290 -3.33 27.52 -14.82
N MET A 291 -4.28 26.70 -15.25
CA MET A 291 -5.15 25.95 -14.34
C MET A 291 -4.32 25.10 -13.36
N GLN A 292 -3.30 24.38 -13.84
CA GLN A 292 -2.46 23.56 -12.96
C GLN A 292 -1.71 24.40 -11.92
N ALA A 293 -1.23 25.59 -12.29
CA ALA A 293 -0.58 26.51 -11.38
C ALA A 293 -1.52 26.98 -10.27
N CYS A 294 -2.82 27.19 -10.54
CA CYS A 294 -3.80 27.58 -9.52
C CYS A 294 -4.07 26.51 -8.46
N PHE A 295 -3.97 25.23 -8.82
CA PHE A 295 -4.22 24.10 -7.90
C PHE A 295 -2.94 23.46 -7.35
N SER A 296 -1.76 23.94 -7.74
CA SER A 296 -0.46 23.42 -7.29
C SER A 296 0.50 24.58 -7.00
N ASN A 297 1.82 24.32 -6.93
CA ASN A 297 2.79 25.40 -6.78
C ASN A 297 2.99 26.11 -8.14
N PRO A 298 2.63 27.40 -8.28
CA PRO A 298 2.69 28.08 -9.57
C PRO A 298 4.11 28.11 -10.16
N SER A 299 5.10 28.46 -9.33
CA SER A 299 6.50 28.59 -9.77
C SER A 299 7.05 27.28 -10.33
N ALA A 300 6.82 26.16 -9.62
CA ALA A 300 7.28 24.85 -10.07
C ALA A 300 6.53 24.39 -11.32
N CYS A 301 5.23 24.69 -11.42
CA CYS A 301 4.41 24.37 -12.58
C CYS A 301 4.92 25.07 -13.84
N PHE A 302 5.15 26.39 -13.78
CA PHE A 302 5.64 27.15 -14.93
C PHE A 302 7.06 26.79 -15.32
N VAL A 303 7.97 26.58 -14.36
CA VAL A 303 9.35 26.12 -14.66
C VAL A 303 9.30 24.76 -15.35
N LYS A 304 8.44 23.85 -14.90
CA LYS A 304 8.28 22.54 -15.53
C LYS A 304 7.72 22.69 -16.95
N ALA A 305 6.64 23.45 -17.12
CA ALA A 305 6.02 23.68 -18.42
C ALA A 305 7.01 24.29 -19.43
N ALA A 306 7.80 25.29 -19.00
CA ALA A 306 8.84 25.91 -19.80
C ALA A 306 9.95 24.91 -20.19
N LYS A 307 10.42 24.08 -19.25
CA LYS A 307 11.43 23.03 -19.52
C LYS A 307 10.93 21.99 -20.53
N THR A 308 9.64 21.68 -20.50
CA THR A 308 9.02 20.71 -21.43
C THR A 308 8.51 21.34 -22.72
N GLY A 309 8.62 22.67 -22.88
CA GLY A 309 8.10 23.38 -24.06
C GLY A 309 6.59 23.29 -24.23
N VAL A 310 5.84 23.19 -23.12
CA VAL A 310 4.38 23.01 -23.14
C VAL A 310 3.69 24.35 -23.35
N ALA A 311 2.85 24.43 -24.38
CA ALA A 311 1.98 25.57 -24.64
C ALA A 311 0.63 25.42 -23.93
N ASP A 312 0.05 26.53 -23.50
CA ASP A 312 -1.33 26.59 -22.99
C ASP A 312 -2.24 27.12 -24.11
N ASN A 313 -3.26 26.34 -24.47
CA ASN A 313 -4.20 26.69 -25.54
C ASN A 313 -5.33 27.62 -25.06
N LEU A 314 -5.33 28.02 -23.78
CA LEU A 314 -6.36 28.83 -23.14
C LEU A 314 -7.77 28.26 -23.36
N GLN A 315 -7.91 26.94 -23.26
CA GLN A 315 -9.20 26.27 -23.46
C GLN A 315 -10.01 26.16 -22.17
N GLY A 316 -9.36 26.19 -21.00
CA GLY A 316 -10.03 26.17 -19.71
C GLY A 316 -10.56 27.54 -19.30
N THR A 317 -11.59 27.52 -18.45
CA THR A 317 -12.18 28.72 -17.85
C THR A 317 -11.15 29.56 -17.11
N ILE A 318 -10.31 28.91 -16.28
CA ILE A 318 -9.29 29.58 -15.48
C ILE A 318 -8.19 30.16 -16.37
N ASP A 319 -7.80 29.43 -17.41
CA ASP A 319 -6.75 29.84 -18.34
C ASP A 319 -7.17 31.12 -19.09
N LEU A 320 -8.42 31.17 -19.58
CA LEU A 320 -9.00 32.36 -20.23
C LEU A 320 -9.08 33.56 -19.29
N LEU A 321 -9.56 33.35 -18.06
CA LEU A 321 -9.67 34.41 -17.06
C LEU A 321 -8.31 35.00 -16.69
N ALA A 322 -7.27 34.17 -16.57
CA ALA A 322 -5.90 34.63 -16.31
C ALA A 322 -5.39 35.56 -17.41
N TRP A 323 -5.91 35.44 -18.64
CA TRP A 323 -5.57 36.27 -19.80
C TRP A 323 -6.59 37.38 -20.10
N GLY A 324 -7.55 37.63 -19.20
CA GLY A 324 -8.59 38.64 -19.38
C GLY A 324 -9.56 38.35 -20.53
N ARG A 325 -9.69 37.08 -20.95
CA ARG A 325 -10.62 36.65 -22.00
C ARG A 325 -11.93 36.16 -21.39
N VAL A 326 -13.01 36.27 -22.15
CA VAL A 326 -14.33 35.77 -21.76
C VAL A 326 -14.33 34.23 -21.82
N PRO A 327 -14.67 33.52 -20.72
CA PRO A 327 -14.77 32.07 -20.73
C PRO A 327 -15.92 31.56 -21.60
N ARG A 328 -15.72 30.37 -22.18
CA ARG A 328 -16.73 29.69 -23.02
C ARG A 328 -17.84 29.02 -22.21
N ILE A 329 -18.50 29.76 -21.34
CA ILE A 329 -19.59 29.25 -20.46
C ILE A 329 -20.72 30.28 -20.43
N GLY A 330 -21.97 29.81 -20.47
CA GLY A 330 -23.15 30.67 -20.39
C GLY A 330 -23.24 31.63 -21.57
N THR A 331 -23.27 32.93 -21.29
CA THR A 331 -23.40 34.00 -22.31
C THR A 331 -22.19 34.15 -23.22
N GLY A 332 -21.03 33.61 -22.85
CA GLY A 332 -19.83 33.55 -23.69
C GLY A 332 -19.62 32.19 -24.37
N GLY A 333 -20.66 31.35 -24.46
CA GLY A 333 -20.60 29.94 -24.86
C GLY A 333 -20.20 29.67 -26.32
N GLN A 334 -20.62 28.52 -26.88
CA GLN A 334 -20.30 28.09 -28.25
C GLN A 334 -21.08 28.88 -29.32
N PHE A 335 -21.19 30.19 -29.17
CA PHE A 335 -21.81 31.07 -30.14
C PHE A 335 -21.12 32.42 -30.11
N ASP A 336 -20.99 33.04 -31.28
CA ASP A 336 -20.55 34.42 -31.42
C ASP A 336 -21.75 35.26 -31.86
N ILE A 337 -21.85 36.46 -31.29
CA ILE A 337 -22.88 37.42 -31.69
C ILE A 337 -22.30 38.26 -32.81
N ILE A 338 -22.79 38.03 -34.03
CA ILE A 338 -22.39 38.78 -35.22
C ILE A 338 -23.50 39.77 -35.55
N TYR A 339 -23.13 41.04 -35.72
CA TYR A 339 -24.08 42.06 -36.19
C TYR A 339 -24.31 41.90 -37.70
N SER A 340 -25.58 41.70 -38.09
CA SER A 340 -25.99 41.61 -39.49
C SER A 340 -26.34 43.01 -40.04
N MET A 341 -25.49 43.56 -40.92
CA MET A 341 -25.76 44.83 -41.63
C MET A 341 -26.77 44.65 -42.77
N LYS A 342 -27.99 44.16 -42.50
CA LYS A 342 -29.03 44.07 -43.55
C LYS A 342 -29.99 45.27 -43.63
N ASP A 343 -29.90 46.22 -42.70
CA ASP A 343 -30.94 47.26 -42.55
C ASP A 343 -30.52 48.70 -42.86
N TYR A 344 -29.46 48.92 -43.66
CA TYR A 344 -29.25 50.22 -44.29
C TYR A 344 -29.69 50.18 -45.76
N PRO A 345 -30.73 50.94 -46.17
CA PRO A 345 -30.97 51.17 -47.59
C PRO A 345 -29.78 51.95 -48.15
N VAL A 346 -28.91 51.24 -48.84
CA VAL A 346 -27.83 51.84 -49.64
C VAL A 346 -28.52 52.66 -50.73
N HIS A 347 -28.60 53.97 -50.54
CA HIS A 347 -28.73 54.88 -51.68
C HIS A 347 -27.54 54.62 -52.59
N GLU A 348 -27.81 54.24 -53.84
CA GLU A 348 -26.82 54.03 -54.89
C GLU A 348 -25.88 55.24 -54.96
N VAL A 349 -24.66 55.04 -54.48
CA VAL A 349 -23.53 55.87 -54.88
C VAL A 349 -22.62 54.94 -55.67
N HIS A 350 -22.65 55.11 -56.99
CA HIS A 350 -21.65 54.56 -57.89
C HIS A 350 -20.27 54.99 -57.39
N PHE A 351 -19.42 54.02 -57.02
CA PHE A 351 -18.00 54.26 -56.81
C PHE A 351 -17.19 53.26 -57.63
N ASP A 352 -16.22 53.81 -58.35
CA ASP A 352 -15.45 53.15 -59.38
C ASP A 352 -14.63 51.95 -58.88
N ALA A 353 -14.48 51.00 -59.78
CA ALA A 353 -13.80 49.74 -59.62
C ALA A 353 -12.32 49.89 -59.25
N TYR A 354 -11.96 49.73 -57.97
CA TYR A 354 -10.70 49.15 -57.49
C TYR A 354 -10.82 48.79 -55.99
N SER A 355 -11.50 47.68 -55.69
CA SER A 355 -11.29 46.96 -54.42
C SER A 355 -11.79 45.53 -54.57
N THR A 356 -10.86 44.59 -54.65
CA THR A 356 -11.13 43.15 -54.59
C THR A 356 -11.42 42.78 -53.14
N ASP A 357 -12.69 42.83 -52.74
CA ASP A 357 -13.18 42.12 -51.54
C ASP A 357 -14.67 41.74 -51.67
N SER A 358 -15.01 41.14 -52.82
CA SER A 358 -16.36 40.65 -53.13
C SER A 358 -16.38 39.12 -53.21
N LEU A 359 -16.09 38.43 -52.09
CA LEU A 359 -16.27 36.98 -52.00
C LEU A 359 -16.66 36.49 -50.59
N VAL A 360 -17.58 37.14 -49.87
CA VAL A 360 -18.29 36.48 -48.75
C VAL A 360 -19.74 36.99 -48.60
N LEU A 361 -20.48 37.08 -49.70
CA LEU A 361 -21.92 37.33 -49.65
C LEU A 361 -22.65 36.18 -50.32
N ASN A 362 -22.62 35.01 -49.69
CA ASN A 362 -23.57 33.90 -49.87
C ASN A 362 -23.15 32.78 -48.92
N LEU A 363 -23.86 32.63 -47.79
CA LEU A 363 -24.13 31.40 -47.02
C LEU A 363 -24.59 31.76 -45.59
N VAL A 364 -25.77 32.35 -45.47
CA VAL A 364 -26.59 32.17 -44.26
C VAL A 364 -27.96 31.79 -44.76
N LYS A 365 -28.14 30.49 -45.00
CA LYS A 365 -29.48 29.87 -45.01
C LYS A 365 -29.89 29.75 -43.55
N ASP A 366 -31.14 30.08 -43.29
CA ASP A 366 -31.78 30.00 -41.97
C ASP A 366 -31.52 28.63 -41.33
N GLU A 367 -30.60 28.59 -40.36
CA GLU A 367 -30.57 27.53 -39.36
C GLU A 367 -31.59 27.90 -38.28
N GLU A 368 -32.58 27.03 -38.07
CA GLU A 368 -33.55 27.16 -36.99
C GLU A 368 -32.82 27.37 -35.66
N LEU A 369 -33.22 28.40 -34.91
CA LEU A 369 -32.72 28.65 -33.56
C LEU A 369 -32.94 27.40 -32.71
N ALA A 370 -31.85 26.75 -32.29
CA ALA A 370 -31.91 25.57 -31.43
C ALA A 370 -32.70 25.91 -30.15
N GLU A 371 -33.68 25.08 -29.81
CA GLU A 371 -34.47 25.25 -28.58
C GLU A 371 -33.56 25.30 -27.34
N PRO A 372 -33.90 26.11 -26.33
CA PRO A 372 -33.11 26.21 -25.11
C PRO A 372 -33.02 24.82 -24.46
N VAL A 373 -31.80 24.29 -24.41
CA VAL A 373 -31.58 22.94 -23.91
C VAL A 373 -31.55 22.95 -22.39
N ASP A 374 -32.48 22.23 -21.77
CA ASP A 374 -32.48 22.01 -20.32
C ASP A 374 -31.21 21.26 -19.91
N VAL A 375 -30.42 21.87 -19.02
CA VAL A 375 -29.16 21.30 -18.51
C VAL A 375 -29.38 19.94 -17.87
N TYR A 376 -30.52 19.72 -17.20
CA TYR A 376 -30.83 18.43 -16.59
C TYR A 376 -31.26 17.39 -17.62
N LYS A 377 -31.84 17.79 -18.76
CA LYS A 377 -32.06 16.87 -19.89
C LYS A 377 -30.74 16.44 -20.53
N LEU A 378 -29.80 17.37 -20.76
CA LEU A 378 -28.46 17.03 -21.29
C LEU A 378 -27.68 16.09 -20.38
N LEU A 379 -27.72 16.35 -19.07
CA LEU A 379 -27.10 15.48 -18.07
C LEU A 379 -27.81 14.12 -18.03
N GLY A 380 -29.14 14.09 -18.13
CA GLY A 380 -29.95 12.87 -18.18
C GLY A 380 -29.73 12.02 -19.43
N ASP A 381 -29.55 12.64 -20.60
CA ASP A 381 -29.35 11.95 -21.88
C ASP A 381 -27.98 11.28 -21.97
N SER A 382 -26.97 11.89 -21.34
CA SER A 382 -25.64 11.27 -21.15
C SER A 382 -25.68 10.03 -20.25
N ILE A 383 -26.72 9.90 -19.42
CA ILE A 383 -26.93 8.81 -18.45
C ILE A 383 -27.85 7.72 -19.04
N ASN A 384 -28.77 8.06 -19.95
CA ASN A 384 -29.84 7.19 -20.45
C ASN A 384 -29.49 6.27 -21.64
N SER A 385 -28.22 6.21 -22.09
CA SER A 385 -27.82 5.27 -23.14
C SER A 385 -28.07 3.79 -22.77
N LYS A 386 -28.20 3.45 -21.48
CA LYS A 386 -28.73 2.15 -21.04
C LYS A 386 -29.49 2.29 -19.71
N LYS A 387 -30.82 2.47 -19.76
CA LYS A 387 -31.67 1.89 -18.71
C LYS A 387 -31.45 0.37 -18.73
N GLN A 388 -30.55 -0.11 -17.89
CA GLN A 388 -30.51 -1.50 -17.48
C GLN A 388 -30.88 -1.53 -16.00
N ASP A 389 -32.19 -1.46 -15.75
CA ASP A 389 -32.80 -2.21 -14.65
C ASP A 389 -32.70 -3.70 -15.03
N ILE A 390 -31.47 -4.21 -15.00
CA ILE A 390 -31.17 -5.64 -15.07
C ILE A 390 -30.58 -5.98 -13.72
N GLU A 391 -31.38 -6.67 -12.92
CA GLU A 391 -30.92 -7.51 -11.83
C GLU A 391 -29.81 -8.42 -12.38
N PHE A 392 -28.56 -8.16 -12.00
CA PHE A 392 -27.43 -8.92 -12.53
C PHE A 392 -27.29 -10.23 -11.73
N GLU A 393 -27.79 -11.33 -12.28
CA GLU A 393 -27.16 -12.64 -12.07
C GLU A 393 -25.81 -12.63 -12.80
N VAL A 394 -24.72 -12.81 -12.06
CA VAL A 394 -23.36 -12.78 -12.62
C VAL A 394 -23.05 -14.09 -13.37
N PRO A 395 -22.46 -14.04 -14.58
CA PRO A 395 -22.13 -15.21 -15.37
C PRO A 395 -21.13 -16.15 -14.68
N LYS A 396 -21.34 -17.46 -14.87
CA LYS A 396 -20.40 -18.52 -14.50
C LYS A 396 -19.07 -18.36 -15.26
N VAL A 397 -17.99 -18.41 -14.47
CA VAL A 397 -16.61 -18.84 -14.77
C VAL A 397 -16.26 -19.01 -16.25
N PHE A 398 -15.26 -18.26 -16.73
CA PHE A 398 -14.37 -18.75 -17.77
C PHE A 398 -12.90 -18.57 -17.39
N ASN A 399 -12.15 -19.64 -17.65
CA ASN A 399 -10.76 -19.85 -17.29
C ASN A 399 -9.79 -18.92 -18.03
N SER A 400 -8.67 -18.66 -17.36
CA SER A 400 -7.40 -18.07 -17.78
C SER A 400 -7.05 -18.09 -19.27
N THR A 401 -6.41 -17.02 -19.74
CA THR A 401 -5.10 -17.09 -20.43
C THR A 401 -4.35 -15.77 -20.32
N SER A 402 -3.03 -15.89 -20.24
CA SER A 402 -2.07 -14.82 -19.99
C SER A 402 -1.83 -13.98 -21.25
N GLU A 403 -1.56 -12.68 -21.09
CA GLU A 403 -0.42 -12.04 -21.76
C GLU A 403 -0.06 -10.68 -21.14
N LYS A 404 1.21 -10.34 -21.27
CA LYS A 404 1.97 -9.27 -20.61
C LYS A 404 1.49 -7.87 -21.03
N HIS A 405 1.60 -6.85 -20.16
CA HIS A 405 2.39 -5.64 -20.45
C HIS A 405 2.53 -4.69 -19.23
N SER A 406 3.81 -4.34 -19.00
CA SER A 406 4.44 -3.14 -18.40
C SER A 406 3.65 -2.03 -17.68
N SER A 407 4.17 -1.72 -16.47
CA SER A 407 4.05 -0.54 -15.58
C SER A 407 4.28 0.85 -16.23
N PRO A 408 4.19 2.04 -15.56
CA PRO A 408 4.24 2.27 -14.09
C PRO A 408 3.39 3.42 -13.47
N PHE A 409 2.94 3.25 -12.22
CA PHE A 409 2.50 4.36 -11.35
C PHE A 409 3.28 4.36 -10.03
N LYS A 410 4.30 5.23 -9.95
CA LYS A 410 5.11 5.53 -8.76
C LYS A 410 4.61 6.86 -8.17
N GLY A 411 4.00 6.86 -6.99
CA GLY A 411 3.70 8.14 -6.34
C GLY A 411 2.99 8.12 -4.99
N ALA A 412 2.23 7.07 -4.67
CA ALA A 412 1.44 7.01 -3.42
C ALA A 412 2.02 6.05 -2.35
N LEU A 413 2.93 5.14 -2.73
CA LEU A 413 3.51 4.12 -1.86
C LEU A 413 4.53 4.67 -0.84
N ARG A 414 4.98 5.93 -0.97
CA ARG A 414 6.20 6.38 -0.29
C ARG A 414 5.99 6.82 1.16
N ASP A 415 4.83 7.39 1.47
CA ASP A 415 4.63 8.08 2.76
C ASP A 415 4.15 7.13 3.85
N SER A 416 3.36 6.10 3.51
CA SER A 416 2.84 5.14 4.49
C SER A 416 3.85 4.03 4.83
N VAL A 417 4.62 3.60 3.83
CA VAL A 417 5.82 2.76 4.02
C VAL A 417 6.82 3.45 4.95
N PHE A 418 6.93 4.79 4.93
CA PHE A 418 7.89 5.51 5.75
C PHE A 418 7.62 5.41 7.26
N ASP A 419 6.35 5.43 7.68
CA ASP A 419 5.97 5.36 9.10
C ASP A 419 6.06 3.94 9.69
N GLU A 420 5.76 2.92 8.88
CA GLU A 420 5.95 1.52 9.26
C GLU A 420 7.45 1.16 9.31
N TRP A 421 8.23 1.69 8.36
CA TRP A 421 9.69 1.58 8.36
C TRP A 421 10.32 2.30 9.54
N LYS A 422 9.80 3.45 9.99
CA LYS A 422 10.25 4.11 11.22
C LYS A 422 10.05 3.23 12.45
N LYS A 423 8.92 2.50 12.56
CA LYS A 423 8.68 1.59 13.70
C LYS A 423 9.63 0.39 13.70
N ILE A 424 9.82 -0.24 12.54
CA ILE A 424 10.78 -1.34 12.36
C ILE A 424 12.22 -0.85 12.59
N GLU A 425 12.56 0.33 12.09
CA GLU A 425 13.85 0.98 12.29
C GLU A 425 14.10 1.31 13.77
N THR A 426 13.09 1.75 14.51
CA THR A 426 13.22 2.03 15.94
C THR A 426 13.48 0.73 16.73
N LYS A 427 12.76 -0.35 16.43
CA LYS A 427 12.97 -1.69 17.02
C LYS A 427 14.34 -2.29 16.61
N THR A 428 14.78 -2.06 15.38
CA THR A 428 16.10 -2.52 14.90
C THR A 428 17.23 -1.70 15.54
N ARG A 429 17.05 -0.39 15.72
CA ARG A 429 18.02 0.48 16.41
C ARG A 429 18.14 0.14 17.89
N SER A 430 17.05 -0.22 18.58
CA SER A 430 17.12 -0.67 19.98
C SER A 430 17.85 -2.01 20.11
N LEU A 431 17.63 -2.94 19.19
CA LEU A 431 18.37 -4.22 19.13
C LEU A 431 19.86 -4.02 18.81
N LEU A 432 20.20 -3.12 17.88
CA LEU A 432 21.59 -2.78 17.55
C LEU A 432 22.31 -2.09 18.72
N ARG A 433 21.61 -1.27 19.52
CA ARG A 433 22.16 -0.64 20.73
C ARG A 433 22.55 -1.67 21.80
N GLY A 434 21.83 -2.79 21.89
CA GLY A 434 22.15 -3.88 22.82
C GLY A 434 23.29 -4.80 22.37
N ARG A 435 23.56 -4.88 21.07
CA ARG A 435 24.50 -5.86 20.49
C ARG A 435 25.80 -5.31 19.93
N LEU A 436 25.83 -4.04 19.50
CA LEU A 436 27.01 -3.46 18.84
C LEU A 436 27.85 -2.69 19.86
N THR A 437 29.09 -3.12 20.07
CA THR A 437 30.01 -2.44 20.98
C THR A 437 30.75 -1.31 20.27
N LEU A 438 31.34 -0.39 21.05
CA LEU A 438 32.23 0.62 20.49
C LEU A 438 33.42 -0.01 19.73
N ASN A 439 33.95 -1.14 20.21
CA ASN A 439 35.06 -1.84 19.57
C ASN A 439 34.67 -2.36 18.19
N ASP A 440 33.41 -2.77 18.01
CA ASP A 440 32.87 -3.21 16.71
C ASP A 440 32.80 -2.06 15.71
N VAL A 441 32.37 -0.87 16.16
CA VAL A 441 32.35 0.33 15.31
C VAL A 441 33.76 0.72 14.88
N GLN A 442 34.74 0.65 15.79
CA GLN A 442 36.15 0.90 15.47
C GLN A 442 36.73 -0.16 14.53
N ARG A 443 36.32 -1.43 14.65
CA ARG A 443 36.69 -2.50 13.72
C ARG A 443 36.09 -2.25 12.34
N LEU A 444 34.83 -1.86 12.28
CA LEU A 444 34.13 -1.50 11.05
C LEU A 444 34.81 -0.31 10.35
N GLU A 445 35.16 0.75 11.09
CA GLU A 445 35.88 1.90 10.55
C GLU A 445 37.21 1.49 9.90
N ARG A 446 38.02 0.67 10.60
CA ARG A 446 39.29 0.16 10.08
C ARG A 446 39.09 -0.67 8.81
N ASN A 447 38.10 -1.55 8.80
CA ASN A 447 37.79 -2.39 7.65
C ASN A 447 37.37 -1.53 6.44
N LEU A 448 36.48 -0.57 6.63
CA LEU A 448 36.03 0.33 5.55
C LEU A 448 37.19 1.16 4.98
N LYS A 449 38.08 1.67 5.84
CA LYS A 449 39.27 2.41 5.42
C LYS A 449 40.24 1.52 4.63
N ASN A 450 40.39 0.25 5.00
CA ASN A 450 41.23 -0.71 4.29
C ASN A 450 40.62 -1.07 2.93
N ILE A 451 39.31 -1.34 2.86
CA ILE A 451 38.60 -1.62 1.61
C ILE A 451 38.78 -0.45 0.62
N LEU A 452 38.61 0.78 1.09
CA LEU A 452 38.76 1.99 0.25
C LEU A 452 40.16 2.13 -0.39
N ARG A 453 41.19 1.59 0.27
CA ARG A 453 42.58 1.60 -0.23
C ARG A 453 42.94 0.38 -1.06
N LYS A 454 42.27 -0.75 -0.81
CA LYS A 454 42.53 -2.05 -1.43
C LYS A 454 42.14 -2.09 -2.90
N TYR A 455 41.03 -1.47 -3.29
CA TYR A 455 40.51 -1.56 -4.65
C TYR A 455 40.96 -0.38 -5.54
N PRO A 456 41.32 -0.65 -6.81
CA PRO A 456 41.48 0.40 -7.83
C PRO A 456 40.15 1.13 -8.10
N ILE A 457 40.24 2.29 -8.75
CA ILE A 457 39.07 3.07 -9.14
C ILE A 457 38.23 2.30 -10.17
N ASP A 458 36.92 2.44 -10.08
CA ASP A 458 35.87 1.81 -10.90
C ASP A 458 35.83 0.27 -10.88
N HIS A 459 36.61 -0.35 -10.00
CA HIS A 459 36.59 -1.80 -9.81
C HIS A 459 35.54 -2.23 -8.79
N ARG A 460 34.85 -3.33 -9.11
CA ARG A 460 33.88 -3.97 -8.23
C ARG A 460 34.58 -4.58 -7.01
N VAL A 461 34.00 -4.36 -5.84
CA VAL A 461 34.46 -4.99 -4.58
C VAL A 461 34.12 -6.48 -4.53
N SER A 462 34.91 -7.28 -3.81
CA SER A 462 34.62 -8.71 -3.61
C SER A 462 33.34 -8.93 -2.81
N GLU A 463 32.76 -10.13 -2.86
CA GLU A 463 31.54 -10.47 -2.10
C GLU A 463 31.70 -10.34 -0.58
N ALA A 464 32.88 -10.67 -0.03
CA ALA A 464 33.14 -10.51 1.40
C ALA A 464 33.22 -9.02 1.83
N ASP A 465 33.83 -8.17 1.00
CA ASP A 465 33.92 -6.73 1.26
C ASP A 465 32.58 -6.04 0.96
N TRP A 466 31.79 -6.57 0.03
CA TRP A 466 30.44 -6.16 -0.30
C TRP A 466 29.50 -6.24 0.91
N ASP A 467 29.48 -7.37 1.63
CA ASP A 467 28.64 -7.53 2.81
C ASP A 467 29.01 -6.53 3.92
N THR A 468 30.32 -6.28 4.09
CA THR A 468 30.82 -5.27 5.04
C THR A 468 30.37 -3.85 4.66
N LEU A 469 30.39 -3.52 3.37
CA LEU A 469 29.96 -2.22 2.86
C LEU A 469 28.45 -2.03 2.92
N MET A 470 27.66 -3.08 2.63
CA MET A 470 26.21 -3.06 2.77
C MET A 470 25.79 -2.91 4.23
N MET A 471 26.49 -3.58 5.16
CA MET A 471 26.29 -3.38 6.59
C MET A 471 26.63 -1.94 7.02
N ALA A 472 27.72 -1.36 6.51
CA ALA A 472 28.02 0.04 6.79
C ALA A 472 26.97 1.00 6.21
N LEU A 473 26.49 0.76 4.99
CA LEU A 473 25.49 1.58 4.33
C LEU A 473 24.16 1.63 5.09
N TYR A 474 23.84 0.57 5.84
CA TYR A 474 22.69 0.53 6.73
C TYR A 474 22.70 1.64 7.79
N PHE A 475 23.89 2.03 8.25
CA PHE A 475 24.09 3.11 9.23
C PHE A 475 24.16 4.50 8.60
N HIS A 476 24.04 4.63 7.28
CA HIS A 476 24.11 5.93 6.63
C HIS A 476 22.84 6.78 6.91
N PRO A 477 22.95 8.07 7.27
CA PRO A 477 21.80 8.93 7.56
C PRO A 477 20.75 8.99 6.44
N HIS A 478 21.22 8.92 5.19
CA HIS A 478 20.38 8.92 3.98
C HIS A 478 20.28 7.54 3.31
N ARG A 479 20.34 6.44 4.06
CA ARG A 479 20.40 5.07 3.48
C ARG A 479 19.28 4.76 2.49
N VAL A 480 18.04 5.22 2.77
CA VAL A 480 16.86 4.96 1.92
C VAL A 480 17.06 5.61 0.56
N GLU A 481 17.55 6.85 0.56
CA GLU A 481 17.89 7.57 -0.66
C GLU A 481 19.08 6.96 -1.37
N LYS A 482 20.11 6.49 -0.63
CA LYS A 482 21.31 5.89 -1.23
C LYS A 482 21.00 4.53 -1.88
N ILE A 483 20.27 3.63 -1.22
CA ILE A 483 19.93 2.29 -1.73
C ILE A 483 18.88 2.36 -2.85
N GLY A 484 17.86 3.23 -2.72
CA GLY A 484 16.87 3.46 -3.76
C GLY A 484 16.17 2.19 -4.24
N SER A 485 16.32 1.88 -5.52
CA SER A 485 15.74 0.72 -6.23
C SER A 485 16.38 -0.63 -5.88
N GLY A 486 17.48 -0.65 -5.13
CA GLY A 486 18.20 -1.85 -4.72
C GLY A 486 19.68 -1.82 -5.13
N ALA A 487 20.51 -2.56 -4.42
CA ALA A 487 21.96 -2.59 -4.61
C ALA A 487 22.38 -3.67 -5.62
N LYS A 488 23.08 -3.30 -6.71
CA LYS A 488 23.60 -4.22 -7.73
C LYS A 488 25.09 -4.50 -7.54
N GLU A 489 25.90 -3.45 -7.39
CA GLU A 489 27.35 -3.55 -7.15
C GLU A 489 27.91 -2.27 -6.48
N ILE A 490 29.12 -2.35 -5.91
CA ILE A 490 29.79 -1.23 -5.23
C ILE A 490 31.19 -1.17 -5.80
N LYS A 491 31.58 0.04 -6.13
CA LYS A 491 32.87 0.39 -6.70
C LYS A 491 33.54 1.45 -5.82
N VAL A 492 34.86 1.58 -5.95
CA VAL A 492 35.60 2.70 -5.37
C VAL A 492 35.79 3.75 -6.45
N GLY A 493 35.56 5.02 -6.14
CA GLY A 493 35.77 6.12 -7.08
C GLY A 493 36.25 7.39 -6.37
N HIS A 494 36.39 8.46 -7.14
CA HIS A 494 36.73 9.79 -6.61
C HIS A 494 35.48 10.57 -6.22
N HIS A 495 35.55 11.31 -5.11
CA HIS A 495 34.45 12.12 -4.65
C HIS A 495 34.12 13.22 -5.67
N PRO A 496 32.84 13.46 -6.02
CA PRO A 496 32.46 14.44 -7.03
C PRO A 496 32.98 15.86 -6.76
N ASP A 497 32.95 16.27 -5.49
CA ASP A 497 33.35 17.62 -5.07
C ASP A 497 34.81 17.71 -4.58
N HIS A 498 35.51 16.57 -4.43
CA HIS A 498 36.85 16.50 -3.84
C HIS A 498 37.68 15.45 -4.57
N ALA A 499 38.28 15.86 -5.69
CA ALA A 499 38.99 14.99 -6.62
C ALA A 499 40.08 14.11 -5.95
N ASP A 500 40.72 14.57 -4.88
CA ASP A 500 41.77 13.81 -4.18
C ASP A 500 41.26 12.78 -3.17
N SER A 501 39.94 12.75 -2.91
CA SER A 501 39.35 11.86 -1.90
C SER A 501 38.62 10.68 -2.53
N ARG A 502 38.93 9.46 -2.07
CA ARG A 502 38.22 8.24 -2.50
C ARG A 502 36.92 8.07 -1.72
N CYS A 503 35.87 7.63 -2.39
CA CYS A 503 34.60 7.21 -1.77
C CYS A 503 34.04 5.94 -2.43
N PHE A 504 32.96 5.41 -1.86
CA PHE A 504 32.27 4.26 -2.42
C PHE A 504 31.14 4.72 -3.32
N PHE A 505 30.93 4.02 -4.44
CA PHE A 505 29.84 4.24 -5.36
C PHE A 505 28.97 2.99 -5.41
N LEU A 506 27.70 3.15 -5.06
CA LEU A 506 26.69 2.12 -5.20
C LEU A 506 26.05 2.23 -6.58
N VAL A 507 26.17 1.18 -7.39
CA VAL A 507 25.39 1.00 -8.62
C VAL A 507 24.11 0.26 -8.25
N ARG A 508 22.98 0.81 -8.67
CA ARG A 508 21.65 0.27 -8.36
C ARG A 508 21.15 -0.72 -9.40
N THR A 509 20.05 -1.40 -9.08
CA THR A 509 19.34 -2.29 -9.99
C THR A 509 18.74 -1.56 -11.20
N ASP A 510 18.45 -0.26 -11.09
CA ASP A 510 18.05 0.62 -12.20
C ASP A 510 19.23 1.28 -12.92
N GLU A 511 20.46 0.80 -12.68
CA GLU A 511 21.71 1.27 -13.28
C GLU A 511 22.14 2.69 -12.90
N THR A 512 21.40 3.36 -12.01
CA THR A 512 21.85 4.64 -11.44
C THR A 512 23.01 4.41 -10.46
N THR A 513 23.97 5.35 -10.44
CA THR A 513 25.15 5.27 -9.58
C THR A 513 25.15 6.41 -8.58
N VAL A 514 25.35 6.11 -7.29
CA VAL A 514 25.32 7.11 -6.20
C VAL A 514 26.48 6.88 -5.22
N ASP A 515 27.17 7.96 -4.87
CA ASP A 515 28.28 7.94 -3.92
C ASP A 515 27.80 7.72 -2.47
N PHE A 516 28.64 7.20 -1.59
CA PHE A 516 28.43 7.32 -0.16
C PHE A 516 29.76 7.33 0.60
N SER A 517 29.77 8.03 1.73
CA SER A 517 30.94 8.16 2.58
C SER A 517 30.87 7.20 3.75
N TYR A 518 31.91 6.37 3.91
CA TYR A 518 32.03 5.48 5.06
C TYR A 518 32.08 6.24 6.39
N ARG A 519 32.56 7.49 6.40
CA ARG A 519 32.58 8.33 7.60
C ARG A 519 31.16 8.66 8.06
N LYS A 520 30.25 8.93 7.12
CA LYS A 520 28.82 9.15 7.43
C LYS A 520 28.17 7.88 7.98
N CYS A 521 28.55 6.71 7.48
CA CYS A 521 28.13 5.42 8.04
C CYS A 521 28.62 5.19 9.49
N VAL A 522 29.91 5.46 9.75
CA VAL A 522 30.50 5.31 11.10
C VAL A 522 29.85 6.27 12.10
N VAL A 523 29.60 7.51 11.69
CA VAL A 523 28.87 8.50 12.49
C VAL A 523 27.48 7.99 12.86
N GLY A 524 26.70 7.47 11.90
CA GLY A 524 25.37 6.95 12.18
C GLY A 524 25.39 5.72 13.09
N ALA A 525 26.43 4.87 13.01
CA ALA A 525 26.61 3.78 13.95
C ALA A 525 26.91 4.30 15.38
N LEU A 526 27.78 5.31 15.51
CA LEU A 526 28.09 5.94 16.80
C LEU A 526 26.86 6.65 17.41
N GLU A 527 26.00 7.26 16.60
CA GLU A 527 24.77 7.90 17.08
C GLU A 527 23.80 6.90 17.74
N ILE A 528 23.84 5.63 17.33
CA ILE A 528 23.00 4.57 17.90
C ILE A 528 23.56 4.07 19.24
N ILE A 529 24.88 3.88 19.32
CA ILE A 529 25.56 3.15 20.42
C ILE A 529 26.15 4.11 21.47
N ALA A 530 26.76 5.21 21.04
CA ALA A 530 27.45 6.16 21.91
C ALA A 530 27.27 7.60 21.40
N PRO A 531 26.08 8.21 21.57
CA PRO A 531 25.75 9.54 21.04
C PRO A 531 26.77 10.63 21.40
N CYS A 532 27.31 10.62 22.63
CA CYS A 532 28.31 11.59 23.07
C CYS A 532 29.63 11.50 22.28
N ARG A 533 30.02 10.29 21.83
CA ARG A 533 31.22 10.08 21.01
C ARG A 533 30.99 10.39 19.53
N ALA A 534 29.75 10.30 19.05
CA ALA A 534 29.40 10.67 17.67
C ALA A 534 29.69 12.16 17.40
N GLN A 535 29.37 13.04 18.35
CA GLN A 535 29.69 14.48 18.25
C GLN A 535 31.20 14.72 18.21
N SER A 536 31.95 14.08 19.10
CA SER A 536 33.42 14.15 19.10
C SER A 536 34.04 13.65 17.78
N TYR A 537 33.48 12.59 17.20
CA TYR A 537 33.92 12.05 15.91
C TYR A 537 33.59 13.02 14.76
N LYS A 538 32.38 13.61 14.72
CA LYS A 538 32.00 14.64 13.73
C LYS A 538 32.96 15.83 13.78
N SER A 539 33.27 16.36 14.96
CA SER A 539 34.16 17.52 15.12
C SER A 539 35.60 17.24 14.64
N LYS A 540 36.12 16.02 14.88
CA LYS A 540 37.46 15.63 14.40
C LYS A 540 37.60 15.65 12.87
N TRP A 541 36.52 15.42 12.14
CA TRP A 541 36.56 15.39 10.68
C TRP A 541 36.12 16.70 10.03
N LEU A 542 35.25 17.49 10.67
CA LEU A 542 34.87 18.83 10.20
C LEU A 542 35.99 19.87 10.37
N HIS A 543 36.87 19.70 11.36
CA HIS A 543 38.06 20.56 11.53
C HIS A 543 39.27 20.12 10.71
N GLY A 544 39.17 19.04 9.93
CA GLY A 544 40.24 18.55 9.05
C GLY A 544 40.13 19.03 7.59
N SER A 545 39.23 19.97 7.31
CA SER A 545 39.03 20.58 5.99
C SER A 545 39.14 22.11 6.09
N LEU A 546 40.26 22.58 6.62
CA LEU A 546 40.74 23.95 6.48
C LEU A 546 42.04 23.94 5.68
#